data_AF-A0A2K0TR77-F1
#
_entry.id   AF-A0A2K0TR77-F1
#
_cell.length_a   1.000
_cell.length_b   1.000
_cell.length_c   1.000
_cell.angle_alpha   90.00
_cell.angle_beta   90.00
_cell.angle_gamma   90.00
#
_symmetry.space_group_name_H-M   'P 1'
#
loop_
_entity.id
_entity.type
_entity.pdbx_description
1 polymer ?
#
loop_
_entity_poly.entity_id
_entity_poly.type
_entity_poly.pdbx_seq_one_letter_code
_entity_poly.pdbx_strand_id
1 'polypeptide(L)'
;MGMEIGLGNGGGFVASLSFQSKDAPFYWSGFKTTFSLMCMAVGLICIYVAGLWYENKQKRAGNRNALLTEEGDNLGDAHPEFIYTY
;
A
#
# COMPACT_ATOMS: atom_id res chain seq x y z
N MET A 1 10.92 9.43 0.54
CA MET A 1 12.40 9.33 0.59
C MET A 1 12.92 8.55 1.81
N GLY A 2 12.91 9.08 3.05
CA GLY A 2 13.53 8.36 4.19
C GLY A 2 12.84 7.05 4.61
N MET A 3 11.50 7.01 4.53
CA MET A 3 10.70 5.85 4.94
C MET A 3 10.80 4.68 3.93
N GLU A 4 10.86 4.99 2.64
CA GLU A 4 11.07 3.99 1.57
C GLU A 4 12.44 3.32 1.69
N ILE A 5 13.49 4.10 1.97
CA ILE A 5 14.85 3.59 2.16
C ILE A 5 14.91 2.72 3.43
N GLY A 6 14.26 3.13 4.52
CA GLY A 6 14.21 2.36 5.77
C GLY A 6 13.51 1.01 5.60
N LEU A 7 12.36 0.99 4.89
CA LEU A 7 11.64 -0.25 4.59
C LEU A 7 12.44 -1.16 3.63
N GLY A 8 13.09 -0.60 2.61
CA GLY A 8 13.95 -1.35 1.70
C GLY A 8 15.13 -2.03 2.40
N ASN A 9 15.80 -1.32 3.32
CA ASN A 9 16.89 -1.89 4.12
C ASN A 9 16.39 -2.94 5.13
N GLY A 10 15.20 -2.73 5.72
CA GLY A 10 14.58 -3.71 6.62
C GLY A 10 14.26 -5.03 5.93
N GLY A 11 13.81 -5.00 4.67
CA GLY A 11 13.57 -6.21 3.87
C GLY A 11 14.83 -7.06 3.67
N GLY A 12 15.98 -6.42 3.41
CA GLY A 12 17.28 -7.09 3.28
C GLY A 12 17.76 -7.75 4.58
N PHE A 13 17.45 -7.15 5.73
CA PHE A 13 17.77 -7.71 7.04
C PHE A 13 16.94 -8.96 7.35
N VAL A 14 15.63 -8.92 7.04
CA VAL A 14 14.75 -10.09 7.21
C VAL A 14 15.15 -11.24 6.28
N ALA A 15 15.54 -10.94 5.04
CA ALA A 15 16.07 -11.95 4.12
C ALA A 15 17.36 -12.61 4.66
N SER A 16 18.28 -11.82 5.22
CA SER A 16 19.55 -12.32 5.76
C SER A 16 19.38 -13.22 6.99
N LEU A 17 18.36 -12.98 7.81
CA LEU A 17 18.04 -13.84 8.98
C LEU A 17 17.24 -15.09 8.60
N SER A 18 16.54 -15.08 7.47
CA SER A 18 15.64 -16.16 7.08
C SER A 18 16.36 -17.36 6.44
N PHE A 19 17.52 -17.15 5.81
CA PHE A 19 18.35 -18.24 5.28
C PHE A 19 19.41 -18.68 6.29
N GLN A 20 18.99 -19.35 7.34
CA GLN A 20 19.91 -19.87 8.36
C GLN A 20 20.52 -21.21 7.91
N SER A 21 21.84 -21.37 8.03
CA SER A 21 22.59 -22.59 7.62
C SER A 21 22.11 -23.88 8.30
N LYS A 22 21.28 -23.75 9.34
CA LYS A 22 20.70 -24.85 10.12
C LYS A 22 19.57 -25.59 9.38
N ASP A 23 18.95 -24.97 8.37
CA ASP A 23 17.80 -25.51 7.63
C ASP A 23 18.19 -26.15 6.27
N ALA A 24 19.47 -26.46 6.09
CA ALA A 24 19.95 -27.19 4.91
C ALA A 24 19.32 -28.60 4.84
N PRO A 25 19.00 -29.13 3.63
CA PRO A 25 19.30 -28.58 2.31
C PRO A 25 18.18 -27.75 1.66
N PHE A 26 16.96 -27.74 2.23
CA PHE A 26 15.79 -27.17 1.54
C PHE A 26 15.41 -25.74 1.98
N TYR A 27 15.99 -25.19 3.06
CA TYR A 27 15.81 -23.77 3.47
C TYR A 27 14.35 -23.26 3.42
N TRP A 28 13.41 -24.10 3.88
CA TRP A 28 11.97 -23.81 3.82
C TRP A 28 11.59 -22.57 4.63
N SER A 29 12.32 -22.26 5.70
CA SER A 29 12.17 -21.05 6.50
C SER A 29 12.35 -19.78 5.66
N GLY A 30 13.45 -19.72 4.90
CA GLY A 30 13.78 -18.71 3.89
C GLY A 30 12.61 -18.37 2.97
N PHE A 31 12.18 -19.37 2.22
CA PHE A 31 11.11 -19.21 1.23
C PHE A 31 9.78 -18.77 1.86
N LYS A 32 9.42 -19.31 3.03
CA LYS A 32 8.18 -18.95 3.72
C LYS A 32 8.17 -17.48 4.16
N THR A 33 9.28 -16.96 4.66
CA THR A 33 9.37 -15.55 5.09
C THR A 33 9.30 -14.60 3.90
N THR A 34 10.02 -14.89 2.80
CA THR A 34 9.95 -14.05 1.60
C THR A 34 8.55 -14.08 0.99
N PHE A 35 7.92 -15.25 0.94
CA PHE A 35 6.55 -15.40 0.43
C PHE A 35 5.53 -14.66 1.33
N SER A 36 5.67 -14.72 2.65
CA SER A 36 4.76 -14.01 3.55
C SER A 36 4.88 -12.49 3.42
N LEU A 37 6.10 -11.97 3.24
CA LEU A 37 6.32 -10.54 2.99
C LEU A 37 5.74 -10.11 1.64
N MET A 38 5.89 -10.93 0.60
CA MET A 38 5.26 -10.68 -0.70
C MET A 38 3.73 -10.63 -0.58
N CYS A 39 3.12 -11.60 0.10
CA CYS A 39 1.68 -11.62 0.33
C CYS A 39 1.22 -10.39 1.13
N MET A 40 1.98 -9.95 2.13
CA MET A 40 1.68 -8.74 2.89
C MET A 40 1.74 -7.49 2.00
N ALA A 41 2.77 -7.36 1.15
CA ALA A 41 2.89 -6.24 0.22
C ALA A 41 1.71 -6.19 -0.76
N VAL A 42 1.35 -7.33 -1.36
CA VAL A 42 0.17 -7.44 -2.23
C VAL A 42 -1.11 -7.08 -1.47
N GLY A 43 -1.26 -7.53 -0.22
CA GLY A 43 -2.40 -7.17 0.63
C GLY A 43 -2.52 -5.66 0.86
N LEU A 44 -1.42 -4.98 1.16
CA LEU A 44 -1.40 -3.51 1.33
C LEU A 44 -1.77 -2.78 0.04
N ILE A 45 -1.29 -3.25 -1.11
CA ILE A 45 -1.66 -2.69 -2.42
C ILE A 45 -3.16 -2.87 -2.68
N CYS A 46 -3.70 -4.07 -2.42
CA CYS A 46 -5.14 -4.33 -2.58
C CYS A 46 -6.00 -3.42 -1.68
N ILE A 47 -5.60 -3.22 -0.43
CA ILE A 47 -6.29 -2.31 0.51
C ILE A 47 -6.25 -0.87 -0.02
N TYR A 48 -5.10 -0.42 -0.51
CA TYR A 48 -4.95 0.92 -1.08
C TYR A 48 -5.86 1.14 -2.29
N VAL A 49 -5.87 0.20 -3.25
CA VAL A 49 -6.75 0.26 -4.42
C VAL A 49 -8.23 0.23 -4.02
N ALA A 50 -8.59 -0.60 -3.04
CA ALA A 50 -9.96 -0.64 -2.50
C ALA A 50 -10.36 0.69 -1.86
N GLY A 51 -9.43 1.36 -1.17
CA GLY A 51 -9.60 2.71 -0.63
C GLY A 51 -9.90 3.72 -1.73
N LEU A 52 -9.08 3.77 -2.79
CA LEU A 52 -9.30 4.65 -3.95
C LEU A 52 -10.64 4.38 -4.64
N TRP A 53 -11.03 3.11 -4.75
CA TRP A 53 -12.35 2.74 -5.29
C TRP A 53 -13.50 3.24 -4.41
N TYR A 54 -13.38 3.10 -3.09
CA TYR A 54 -14.38 3.62 -2.15
C TYR A 54 -14.48 5.15 -2.24
N GLU A 55 -13.35 5.83 -2.33
CA GLU A 55 -13.30 7.28 -2.48
C GLU A 55 -13.93 7.75 -3.78
N ASN A 56 -13.63 7.11 -4.90
CA ASN A 56 -14.25 7.37 -6.20
C ASN A 56 -15.76 7.10 -6.16
N LYS A 57 -16.21 6.06 -5.45
CA LYS A 57 -17.63 5.76 -5.27
C LYS A 57 -18.35 6.85 -4.47
N GLN A 58 -17.74 7.35 -3.39
CA GLN A 58 -18.29 8.47 -2.62
C GLN A 58 -18.32 9.78 -3.41
N LYS A 59 -17.27 10.07 -4.21
CA LYS A 59 -17.23 11.23 -5.11
C LYS A 59 -18.37 11.17 -6.14
N ARG A 60 -18.57 10.01 -6.79
CA ARG A 60 -19.68 9.79 -7.75
C ARG A 60 -21.07 9.87 -7.12
N ALA A 61 -21.22 9.51 -5.84
CA ALA A 61 -22.48 9.62 -5.12
C ALA A 61 -22.84 11.07 -4.74
N GLY A 62 -21.97 12.05 -5.00
CA GLY A 62 -22.20 13.46 -4.69
C GLY A 62 -22.02 13.81 -3.20
N ASN A 63 -21.66 12.84 -2.35
CA ASN A 63 -21.47 13.06 -0.90
C ASN A 63 -20.26 13.96 -0.57
N ARG A 64 -19.37 14.22 -1.53
CA ARG A 64 -18.23 15.15 -1.40
C ARG A 64 -18.52 16.55 -1.98
N ASN A 65 -19.72 16.79 -2.52
CA ASN A 65 -20.09 18.10 -3.07
C ASN A 65 -20.20 19.18 -1.98
N ALA A 66 -20.43 18.79 -0.72
CA ALA A 66 -20.46 19.73 0.41
C ALA A 66 -19.09 20.38 0.68
N LEU A 67 -17.98 19.71 0.32
CA LEU A 67 -16.62 20.24 0.50
C LEU A 67 -16.31 21.38 -0.48
N LEU A 68 -16.95 21.40 -1.66
CA LEU A 68 -16.84 22.51 -2.62
C LEU A 68 -17.39 23.83 -2.05
N THR A 69 -18.40 23.75 -1.19
CA THR A 69 -19.01 24.92 -0.54
C THR A 69 -18.18 25.48 0.62
N GLU A 70 -17.35 24.65 1.27
CA GLU A 70 -16.54 25.07 2.43
C GLU A 70 -15.13 25.54 2.05
N GLU A 71 -14.42 24.79 1.21
CA GLU A 71 -13.01 25.04 0.89
C GLU A 71 -12.79 25.59 -0.54
N GLY A 72 -13.84 25.63 -1.38
CA GLY A 72 -13.80 26.21 -2.72
C GLY A 72 -12.85 25.47 -3.67
N ASP A 73 -12.02 26.22 -4.40
CA ASP A 73 -11.13 25.72 -5.46
C ASP A 73 -9.77 25.19 -4.95
N ASN A 74 -9.53 25.23 -3.63
CA ASN A 74 -8.29 24.74 -3.00
C ASN A 74 -8.32 23.26 -2.62
N LEU A 75 -9.25 22.46 -3.16
CA LEU A 75 -9.41 21.06 -2.81
C LEU A 75 -8.34 20.12 -3.39
N GLY A 76 -7.60 20.54 -4.42
CA GLY A 76 -6.58 19.69 -5.04
C GLY A 76 -7.13 18.34 -5.52
N ASP A 77 -6.55 17.24 -5.03
CA ASP A 77 -6.99 15.86 -5.36
C ASP A 77 -8.29 15.45 -4.66
N ALA A 78 -8.69 16.15 -3.60
CA ALA A 78 -9.97 15.95 -2.93
C ALA A 78 -11.15 16.44 -3.79
N HIS A 79 -10.88 17.18 -4.88
CA HIS A 79 -11.91 17.71 -5.76
C HIS A 79 -12.85 16.59 -6.25
N PRO A 80 -14.18 16.76 -6.17
CA PRO A 80 -15.14 15.70 -6.51
C PRO A 80 -15.10 15.32 -8.00
N GLU A 81 -14.65 16.21 -8.89
CA GLU A 81 -14.43 15.89 -10.31
C GLU A 81 -13.09 15.16 -10.56
N PHE A 82 -12.14 15.21 -9.62
CA PHE A 82 -10.89 14.48 -9.73
C PHE A 82 -11.14 13.00 -9.41
N ILE A 83 -11.14 12.16 -10.45
CA ILE A 83 -11.32 10.71 -10.32
C ILE A 83 -9.94 10.06 -10.30
N TYR A 84 -9.63 9.36 -9.20
CA TYR A 84 -8.39 8.59 -9.11
C TYR A 84 -8.41 7.47 -10.15
N THR A 85 -7.44 7.48 -11.06
CA THR A 85 -7.20 6.38 -12.02
C THR A 85 -6.14 5.46 -11.43
N TYR A 86 -6.38 4.15 -11.54
CA TYR A 86 -5.55 3.08 -10.99
C TYR A 86 -4.43 2.64 -11.95
#